data_AF-A0A953F9D7-F1
#
_entry.id   AF-A0A953F9D7-F1
#
_cell.length_a   1.000
_cell.length_b   1.000
_cell.length_c   1.000
_cell.angle_alpha   90.00
_cell.angle_beta   90.00
_cell.angle_gamma   90.00
#
_symmetry.space_group_name_H-M   'P 1'
#
loop_
_entity.id
_entity.type
_entity.pdbx_description
1 polymer ?
#
loop_
_entity_poly.entity_id
_entity_poly.type
_entity_poly.pdbx_seq_one_letter_code
_entity_poly.pdbx_strand_id
1 'polypeptide(L)'
;MKSRGGFYFMLMVLFASACNKFVPSQTPFTGTIEVSPCVYKIPSVAIVVDHNMTANKGRNVLWVCSGAKLKENGGNSIIFLESGAKLISRGGTNTIYAKAGAEIKSLAPGDVFYYQPGVDFKKVKGGQEGFVECTNLTFDYSEAPSGGCN
;
A
#
# COMPACT_ATOMS: atom_id res chain seq x y z
N MET A 1 47.01 -63.53 -18.90
CA MET A 1 45.69 -63.74 -18.25
C MET A 1 44.69 -62.90 -19.05
N LYS A 2 43.73 -63.45 -19.82
CA LYS A 2 42.49 -64.13 -19.37
C LYS A 2 41.68 -63.12 -18.52
N SER A 3 40.46 -62.65 -18.79
CA SER A 3 39.26 -63.15 -19.46
C SER A 3 38.28 -61.95 -19.57
N ARG A 4 37.69 -61.65 -20.73
CA ARG A 4 36.26 -61.77 -21.10
C ARG A 4 35.20 -61.38 -20.04
N GLY A 5 34.26 -60.53 -20.50
CA GLY A 5 32.82 -60.65 -20.24
C GLY A 5 32.34 -59.94 -18.97
N GLY A 6 31.22 -59.25 -18.93
CA GLY A 6 30.15 -59.15 -19.91
C GLY A 6 29.16 -58.05 -19.53
N PHE A 7 28.41 -57.64 -20.54
CA PHE A 7 27.17 -56.90 -20.47
C PHE A 7 26.26 -57.39 -19.32
N TYR A 8 25.82 -56.47 -18.48
CA TYR A 8 24.49 -56.54 -17.89
C TYR A 8 23.78 -55.22 -18.15
N PHE A 9 22.95 -55.28 -19.18
CA PHE A 9 21.95 -54.31 -19.57
C PHE A 9 20.85 -54.34 -18.50
N MET A 10 20.93 -53.47 -17.48
CA MET A 10 19.83 -53.34 -16.52
C MET A 10 18.82 -52.34 -17.05
N LEU A 11 17.85 -52.89 -17.76
CA LEU A 11 16.63 -52.26 -18.21
C LEU A 11 15.79 -51.86 -16.99
N MET A 12 15.88 -50.60 -16.52
CA MET A 12 14.86 -50.04 -15.63
C MET A 12 13.73 -49.46 -16.47
N VAL A 13 12.71 -50.28 -16.67
CA VAL A 13 11.40 -49.84 -17.13
C VAL A 13 10.69 -49.21 -15.93
N LEU A 14 10.58 -47.87 -15.91
CA LEU A 14 9.69 -47.17 -14.99
C LEU A 14 8.37 -46.90 -15.73
N PHE A 15 7.36 -47.72 -15.43
CA PHE A 15 5.98 -47.47 -15.83
C PHE A 15 5.37 -46.37 -14.95
N ALA A 16 4.85 -45.37 -15.64
CA ALA A 16 3.63 -44.60 -15.38
C ALA A 16 3.24 -44.27 -13.92
N SER A 17 3.24 -42.98 -13.62
CA SER A 17 2.01 -42.31 -13.18
C SER A 17 2.10 -40.83 -13.53
N ALA A 18 1.68 -40.50 -14.74
CA ALA A 18 1.26 -39.14 -15.06
C ALA A 18 -0.01 -38.86 -14.23
N CYS A 19 0.17 -38.28 -13.05
CA CYS A 19 -0.94 -37.69 -12.31
C CYS A 19 -1.29 -36.37 -13.02
N ASN A 20 -2.01 -36.48 -14.14
CA ASN A 20 -2.74 -35.35 -14.70
C ASN A 20 -3.80 -34.98 -13.67
N LYS A 21 -3.44 -34.10 -12.73
CA LYS A 21 -4.43 -33.40 -11.93
C LYS A 21 -5.21 -32.55 -12.91
N PHE A 22 -6.37 -33.06 -13.30
CA PHE A 22 -7.40 -32.30 -13.96
C PHE A 22 -7.80 -31.20 -12.97
N VAL A 23 -7.20 -30.02 -13.12
CA VAL A 23 -7.69 -28.82 -12.43
C VAL A 23 -8.96 -28.45 -13.19
N PRO A 24 -10.15 -28.59 -12.58
CA PRO A 24 -11.35 -28.08 -13.23
C PRO A 24 -11.12 -26.60 -13.53
N SER A 25 -11.34 -26.22 -14.79
CA SER A 25 -11.32 -24.84 -15.24
C SER A 25 -12.15 -24.02 -14.27
N GLN A 26 -11.46 -23.21 -13.45
CA GLN A 26 -12.15 -22.31 -12.55
C GLN A 26 -12.84 -21.28 -13.44
N THR A 27 -14.17 -21.32 -13.43
CA THR A 27 -15.00 -20.21 -13.91
C THR A 27 -14.41 -18.91 -13.37
N PRO A 28 -14.23 -17.87 -14.20
CA PRO A 28 -13.77 -16.58 -13.70
C PRO A 28 -14.82 -16.09 -12.71
N PHE A 29 -14.48 -16.16 -11.43
CA PHE A 29 -15.23 -15.46 -10.39
C PHE A 29 -14.96 -13.98 -10.61
N THR A 30 -15.82 -13.33 -11.38
CA THR A 30 -15.95 -11.88 -11.39
C THR A 30 -16.65 -11.49 -10.10
N GLY A 31 -15.91 -11.54 -9.00
CA GLY A 31 -16.35 -11.06 -7.69
C GLY A 31 -15.36 -10.00 -7.23
N THR A 32 -15.85 -8.80 -6.95
CA THR A 32 -15.09 -7.81 -6.19
C THR A 32 -14.92 -8.36 -4.78
N ILE A 33 -13.69 -8.71 -4.41
CA ILE A 33 -13.36 -8.94 -2.99
C ILE A 33 -13.60 -7.60 -2.31
N GLU A 34 -14.63 -7.50 -1.47
CA GLU A 34 -14.78 -6.35 -0.58
C GLU A 34 -13.61 -6.39 0.40
N VAL A 35 -12.61 -5.58 0.12
CA VAL A 35 -11.53 -5.29 1.04
C VAL A 35 -12.19 -4.61 2.24
N SER A 36 -12.09 -5.28 3.41
CA SER A 36 -12.48 -4.83 4.77
C SER A 36 -12.64 -3.31 4.91
N PRO A 37 -13.63 -2.79 5.67
CA PRO A 37 -14.00 -1.38 5.60
C PRO A 37 -12.77 -0.49 5.82
N CYS A 38 -12.43 0.30 4.80
CA CYS A 38 -11.37 1.31 4.84
C CYS A 38 -11.81 2.52 5.69
N VAL A 39 -12.17 2.24 6.94
CA VAL A 39 -12.58 3.22 7.94
C VAL A 39 -11.40 3.43 8.87
N TYR A 40 -10.80 4.61 8.83
CA TYR A 40 -9.64 4.95 9.63
C TYR A 40 -9.98 6.07 10.60
N LYS A 41 -9.72 5.82 11.88
CA LYS A 41 -9.95 6.81 12.93
C LYS A 41 -8.82 7.82 12.96
N ILE A 42 -9.17 9.10 13.00
CA ILE A 42 -8.21 10.18 13.25
C ILE A 42 -8.07 10.32 14.77
N PRO A 43 -6.89 10.05 15.34
CA PRO A 43 -6.71 10.10 16.79
C PRO A 43 -6.54 11.54 17.27
N SER A 44 -6.88 11.79 18.53
CA SER A 44 -6.83 13.12 19.17
C SER A 44 -5.42 13.72 19.25
N VAL A 45 -4.40 12.87 19.11
CA VAL A 45 -2.98 13.27 19.08
C VAL A 45 -2.50 13.73 17.70
N ALA A 46 -3.34 13.62 16.66
CA ALA A 46 -2.96 14.04 15.32
C ALA A 46 -2.66 15.54 15.29
N ILE A 47 -1.56 15.90 14.63
CA ILE A 47 -1.22 17.30 14.36
C ILE A 47 -2.07 17.73 13.16
N VAL A 48 -2.93 18.72 13.39
CA VAL A 48 -3.75 19.32 12.33
C VAL A 48 -2.87 20.19 11.44
N VAL A 49 -2.95 19.97 10.14
CA VAL A 49 -2.25 20.73 9.11
C VAL A 49 -3.29 21.44 8.25
N ASP A 50 -3.68 22.63 8.68
CA ASP A 50 -4.68 23.52 8.08
C ASP A 50 -4.06 24.60 7.17
N HIS A 51 -2.74 24.64 7.07
CA HIS A 51 -1.98 25.54 6.20
C HIS A 51 -0.73 24.83 5.63
N ASN A 52 0.00 25.53 4.76
CA ASN A 52 1.23 24.99 4.20
C ASN A 52 2.29 24.81 5.28
N MET A 53 2.69 23.56 5.53
CA MET A 53 3.59 23.18 6.60
C MET A 53 4.71 22.27 6.08
N THR A 54 5.87 22.33 6.75
CA THR A 54 6.91 21.32 6.60
C THR A 54 7.13 20.58 7.92
N ALA A 55 6.96 19.26 7.93
CA ALA A 55 7.32 18.39 9.03
C ALA A 55 8.74 17.84 8.81
N ASN A 56 9.71 18.34 9.57
CA ASN A 56 11.12 17.94 9.44
C ASN A 56 11.51 16.75 10.33
N LYS A 57 10.67 16.41 11.31
CA LYS A 57 10.86 15.24 12.18
C LYS A 57 9.95 14.12 11.67
N GLY A 58 10.36 12.87 11.84
CA GLY A 58 9.54 11.71 11.51
C GLY A 58 8.67 11.27 12.68
N ARG A 59 7.96 10.14 12.52
CA ARG A 59 7.11 9.52 13.56
C ARG A 59 6.00 10.43 14.07
N ASN A 60 5.48 11.29 13.20
CA ASN A 60 4.31 12.09 13.55
C ASN A 60 3.03 11.34 13.20
N VAL A 61 1.93 11.79 13.79
CA VAL A 61 0.58 11.54 13.28
C VAL A 61 0.07 12.88 12.76
N LEU A 62 -0.22 12.97 11.46
CA LEU A 62 -0.52 14.21 10.76
C LEU A 62 -1.89 14.10 10.07
N TRP A 63 -2.75 15.08 10.27
CA TRP A 63 -4.05 15.17 9.58
C TRP A 63 -4.07 16.45 8.76
N VAL A 64 -4.05 16.29 7.43
CA VAL A 64 -3.89 17.37 6.47
C VAL A 64 -5.24 17.76 5.88
N CYS A 65 -5.60 19.01 6.09
CA CYS A 65 -6.89 19.57 5.71
C CYS A 65 -6.96 19.88 4.21
N SER A 66 -8.19 20.03 3.72
CA SER A 66 -8.44 20.47 2.35
C SER A 66 -7.73 21.80 2.06
N GLY A 67 -7.11 21.93 0.89
CA GLY A 67 -6.38 23.14 0.49
C GLY A 67 -4.99 23.31 1.13
N ALA A 68 -4.70 22.60 2.22
CA ALA A 68 -3.39 22.64 2.86
C ALA A 68 -2.37 21.76 2.11
N LYS A 69 -1.08 22.11 2.29
CA LYS A 69 0.04 21.34 1.74
C LYS A 69 1.02 20.94 2.84
N LEU A 70 1.23 19.64 3.00
CA LEU A 70 2.25 19.08 3.85
C LEU A 70 3.48 18.71 3.02
N LYS A 71 4.66 19.14 3.47
CA LYS A 71 5.95 18.58 3.07
C LYS A 71 6.51 17.78 4.24
N GLU A 72 6.55 16.46 4.10
CA GLU A 72 7.03 15.53 5.12
C GLU A 72 8.46 15.09 4.77
N ASN A 73 9.44 15.35 5.64
CA ASN A 73 10.85 15.05 5.39
C ASN A 73 11.45 14.00 6.36
N GLY A 74 10.74 13.62 7.42
CA GLY A 74 11.27 12.82 8.51
C GLY A 74 10.96 11.32 8.45
N GLY A 75 9.91 10.91 7.74
CA GLY A 75 9.54 9.53 7.49
C GLY A 75 8.89 8.83 8.69
N ASN A 76 8.49 7.57 8.49
CA ASN A 76 7.82 6.74 9.52
C ASN A 76 6.61 7.42 10.18
N SER A 77 5.95 8.34 9.48
CA SER A 77 4.79 9.07 9.97
C SER A 77 3.50 8.38 9.50
N ILE A 78 2.42 8.63 10.24
CA ILE A 78 1.06 8.30 9.84
C ILE A 78 0.41 9.58 9.34
N ILE A 79 -0.10 9.58 8.12
CA ILE A 79 -0.58 10.78 7.45
C ILE A 79 -2.00 10.54 6.90
N PHE A 80 -2.95 11.36 7.33
CA PHE A 80 -4.32 11.38 6.85
C PHE A 80 -4.51 12.59 5.93
N LEU A 81 -4.90 12.38 4.68
CA LEU A 81 -5.14 13.44 3.69
C LEU A 81 -6.63 13.57 3.39
N GLU A 82 -7.19 14.72 3.73
CA GLU A 82 -8.54 15.09 3.27
C GLU A 82 -8.59 15.33 1.76
N SER A 83 -9.80 15.33 1.20
CA SER A 83 -10.01 15.72 -0.18
C SER A 83 -9.48 17.13 -0.44
N GLY A 84 -8.67 17.32 -1.49
CA GLY A 84 -8.02 18.59 -1.81
C GLY A 84 -6.72 18.87 -1.06
N ALA A 85 -6.32 18.01 -0.10
CA ALA A 85 -5.03 18.12 0.58
C ALA A 85 -3.87 17.73 -0.35
N LYS A 86 -2.68 18.28 -0.09
CA LYS A 86 -1.47 17.99 -0.90
C LYS A 86 -0.33 17.48 -0.04
N LEU A 87 0.28 16.37 -0.45
CA LEU A 87 1.43 15.79 0.21
C LEU A 87 2.66 15.77 -0.69
N ILE A 88 3.79 16.20 -0.15
CA ILE A 88 5.12 15.88 -0.65
C ILE A 88 5.84 15.04 0.41
N SER A 89 5.88 13.73 0.22
CA SER A 89 6.63 12.78 1.05
C SER A 89 8.08 12.69 0.57
N ARG A 90 9.02 12.97 1.47
CA ARG A 90 10.48 12.87 1.26
C ARG A 90 11.18 12.03 2.32
N GLY A 91 10.51 11.72 3.42
CA GLY A 91 11.07 10.89 4.48
C GLY A 91 10.97 9.39 4.20
N GLY A 92 9.92 8.96 3.50
CA GLY A 92 9.69 7.55 3.17
C GLY A 92 9.18 6.73 4.36
N THR A 93 8.82 5.47 4.09
CA THR A 93 8.27 4.53 5.09
C THR A 93 7.05 5.11 5.85
N ASN A 94 6.33 6.03 5.24
CA ASN A 94 5.12 6.60 5.83
C ASN A 94 3.92 5.68 5.58
N THR A 95 2.96 5.68 6.50
CA THR A 95 1.63 5.11 6.26
C THR A 95 0.69 6.25 5.91
N ILE A 96 0.13 6.24 4.71
CA ILE A 96 -0.60 7.37 4.14
C ILE A 96 -2.02 6.93 3.78
N TYR A 97 -3.00 7.58 4.38
CA TYR A 97 -4.41 7.40 4.09
C TYR A 97 -4.90 8.61 3.29
N ALA A 98 -5.43 8.40 2.09
CA ALA A 98 -5.77 9.49 1.18
C ALA A 98 -7.17 9.36 0.58
N LYS A 99 -8.00 10.37 0.81
CA LYS A 99 -9.31 10.50 0.16
C LYS A 99 -9.20 10.94 -1.29
N ALA A 100 -10.22 10.62 -2.08
CA ALA A 100 -10.35 11.08 -3.46
C ALA A 100 -10.16 12.61 -3.54
N GLY A 101 -9.43 13.09 -4.55
CA GLY A 101 -9.11 14.50 -4.74
C GLY A 101 -7.87 15.00 -4.00
N ALA A 102 -7.20 14.19 -3.18
CA ALA A 102 -5.88 14.52 -2.65
C ALA A 102 -4.78 14.40 -3.72
N GLU A 103 -3.72 15.21 -3.61
CA GLU A 103 -2.54 15.16 -4.50
C GLU A 103 -1.32 14.62 -3.73
N ILE A 104 -0.63 13.63 -4.29
CA ILE A 104 0.54 13.00 -3.67
C ILE A 104 1.76 13.06 -4.57
N LYS A 105 2.88 13.51 -4.00
CA LYS A 105 4.23 13.34 -4.54
C LYS A 105 5.07 12.58 -3.52
N SER A 106 5.41 11.33 -3.79
CA SER A 106 6.33 10.54 -2.97
C SER A 106 7.69 10.42 -3.66
N LEU A 107 8.72 10.87 -2.96
CA LEU A 107 10.08 11.03 -3.45
C LEU A 107 11.07 10.11 -2.72
N ALA A 108 10.62 9.38 -1.70
CA ALA A 108 11.43 8.48 -0.89
C ALA A 108 10.75 7.11 -0.78
N PRO A 109 11.53 6.02 -0.64
CA PRO A 109 11.01 4.66 -0.71
C PRO A 109 10.11 4.28 0.47
N GLY A 110 9.34 3.20 0.26
CA GLY A 110 8.70 2.44 1.33
C GLY A 110 7.41 3.03 1.88
N ASP A 111 6.90 4.13 1.30
CA ASP A 111 5.57 4.63 1.66
C ASP A 111 4.50 3.58 1.32
N VAL A 112 3.52 3.41 2.21
CA VAL A 112 2.34 2.58 1.97
C VAL A 112 1.12 3.48 1.87
N PHE A 113 0.44 3.43 0.73
CA PHE A 113 -0.74 4.23 0.44
C PHE A 113 -2.01 3.38 0.56
N TYR A 114 -2.90 3.79 1.45
CA TYR A 114 -4.30 3.38 1.47
C TYR A 114 -5.11 4.52 0.86
N TYR A 115 -5.68 4.32 -0.31
CA TYR A 115 -6.19 5.45 -1.09
C TYR A 115 -7.54 5.16 -1.76
N GLN A 116 -8.36 6.19 -1.86
CA GLN A 116 -9.59 6.15 -2.65
C GLN A 116 -9.31 6.32 -4.15
N PRO A 117 -10.10 5.69 -5.04
CA PRO A 117 -10.10 6.04 -6.45
C PRO A 117 -10.29 7.56 -6.63
N GLY A 118 -9.43 8.18 -7.43
CA GLY A 118 -9.42 9.63 -7.64
C GLY A 118 -8.36 10.41 -6.84
N VAL A 119 -7.47 9.73 -6.10
CA VAL A 119 -6.22 10.34 -5.63
C VAL A 119 -5.27 10.58 -6.80
N ASP A 120 -4.65 11.75 -6.84
CA ASP A 120 -3.74 12.17 -7.91
C ASP A 120 -2.27 11.95 -7.52
N PHE A 121 -1.74 10.81 -7.96
CA PHE A 121 -0.32 10.46 -7.79
C PHE A 121 0.54 11.16 -8.86
N LYS A 122 0.93 12.40 -8.60
CA LYS A 122 1.73 13.21 -9.55
C LYS A 122 3.13 12.67 -9.82
N LYS A 123 3.78 12.11 -8.80
CA LYS A 123 5.14 11.59 -8.89
C LYS A 123 5.39 10.64 -7.74
N VAL A 124 5.57 9.36 -8.04
CA VAL A 124 6.01 8.34 -7.10
C VAL A 124 7.32 7.76 -7.63
N LYS A 125 8.41 8.00 -6.90
CA LYS A 125 9.79 7.67 -7.33
C LYS A 125 10.66 7.10 -6.21
N GLY A 126 10.09 6.81 -5.06
CA GLY A 126 10.82 6.26 -3.93
C GLY A 126 11.32 4.84 -4.19
N GLY A 127 10.49 4.02 -4.81
CA GLY A 127 10.68 2.58 -4.89
C GLY A 127 10.10 1.86 -3.66
N GLN A 128 9.68 0.61 -3.83
CA GLN A 128 9.09 -0.22 -2.76
C GLN A 128 7.80 0.33 -2.14
N GLU A 129 7.08 1.19 -2.86
CA GLU A 129 5.80 1.69 -2.37
C GLU A 129 4.73 0.59 -2.38
N GLY A 130 3.94 0.55 -1.31
CA GLY A 130 2.74 -0.29 -1.22
C GLY A 130 1.51 0.50 -1.65
N PHE A 131 0.63 -0.11 -2.44
CA PHE A 131 -0.62 0.50 -2.88
C PHE A 131 -1.79 -0.40 -2.50
N VAL A 132 -2.70 0.13 -1.69
CA VAL A 132 -3.93 -0.52 -1.28
C VAL A 132 -5.08 0.40 -1.64
N GLU A 133 -5.78 0.05 -2.72
CA GLU A 133 -6.96 0.79 -3.14
C GLU A 133 -8.15 0.46 -2.23
N CYS A 134 -8.85 1.50 -1.81
CA CYS A 134 -10.03 1.48 -0.96
C CYS A 134 -11.19 2.10 -1.73
N THR A 135 -12.15 1.30 -2.23
CA THR A 135 -13.31 1.80 -2.98
C THR A 135 -14.05 2.91 -2.22
N ASN A 136 -14.19 2.75 -0.90
CA ASN A 136 -14.67 3.79 -0.02
C ASN A 136 -13.78 3.91 1.23
N LEU A 137 -12.96 4.95 1.27
CA LEU A 137 -12.13 5.33 2.40
C LEU A 137 -12.84 6.42 3.22
N THR A 138 -13.20 6.09 4.45
CA THR A 138 -13.88 7.01 5.37
C THR A 138 -12.97 7.31 6.55
N PHE A 139 -12.94 8.57 6.96
CA PHE A 139 -12.31 8.94 8.23
C PHE A 139 -13.37 9.00 9.32
N ASP A 140 -13.08 8.34 10.44
CA ASP A 140 -13.85 8.47 11.68
C ASP A 140 -13.25 9.62 12.50
N TYR A 141 -14.04 10.67 12.68
CA TYR A 141 -13.67 11.90 13.37
C TYR A 141 -14.07 11.91 14.85
N SER A 142 -14.64 10.82 15.37
CA SER A 142 -15.16 10.75 16.75
C SER A 142 -14.11 11.10 17.83
N GLU A 143 -12.82 10.94 17.51
CA GLU A 143 -11.70 11.25 18.40
C GLU A 143 -10.76 12.30 17.81
N ALA A 144 -11.14 13.00 16.74
CA ALA A 144 -10.25 13.96 16.09
C ALA A 144 -9.88 15.14 17.02
N PRO A 145 -8.70 15.76 16.84
CA PRO A 145 -8.28 16.91 17.64
C PRO A 145 -9.27 18.07 17.55
N SER A 146 -9.48 18.79 18.67
CA SER A 146 -10.32 19.99 18.70
C SER A 146 -9.77 21.07 17.76
N GLY A 147 -10.63 21.70 16.97
CA GLY A 147 -10.26 22.71 15.98
C GLY A 147 -10.21 22.16 14.54
N GLY A 148 -9.81 20.90 14.38
CA GLY A 148 -9.95 20.06 13.18
C GLY A 148 -9.65 20.68 11.81
N CYS A 149 -10.03 19.94 10.77
CA CYS A 149 -10.12 20.46 9.41
C CYS A 149 -11.53 21.00 9.17
N ASN A 150 -11.69 22.33 9.29
CA ASN A 150 -12.95 23.04 9.05
C ASN A 150 -13.17 23.35 7.57
#